data_AF-A0A661JK86-F1
#
_entry.id   AF-A0A661JK86-F1
#
_cell.length_a   1.000
_cell.length_b   1.000
_cell.length_c   1.000
_cell.angle_alpha   90.00
_cell.angle_beta   90.00
_cell.angle_gamma   90.00
#
_symmetry.space_group_name_H-M   'P 1'
#
loop_
_entity.id
_entity.type
_entity.pdbx_description
1 polymer ?
#
loop_
_entity_poly.entity_id
_entity_poly.type
_entity_poly.pdbx_seq_one_letter_code
_entity_poly.pdbx_strand_id
1 'polypeptide(L)'
;MALRQGLLRQKARDGGRGLHLLPLLAALGLEARGPERGAPLPPELPDRGLRERHSDRGLHRQQGALPQGDRRDLHGPGQHLPLRRWGGLPAGDGLHHGQGRQGRRGLSGGGLPAGLPLLSAGRPGGLPLGLFHEGDLEEGLSLTERGTKGKVFFRRLEELFRPRSVAVVGASDDFGKLGYHVMKSLLEGDFGGRVYPVNPRAREIWGLRAYPSVGELPEGVDLAVVAIPAPLVPEVIEACGRKGVKGVVLITAGFREVEDPRGEELHRKVSEIASRWALPIIGPNTFGFVNRTVGVNASFTPEFSLIRPGGIALVSQSGGFCHLSGFMAIEEGVGLSKLVGIGNRLNVDFPEMVRLLAQDPEARVIALYIEGMERPRELVEAAQELRGQKPILAYKAGRSEKGDSASRFHTGALAGDYRIWRGALRQAGILEVQSAEELLDAAKALEALPPLEGPRIAVLSSQAGPGLIAADKVEAEGLRLARFSASTQRRIDELLPPLAMRTNPVDMGPAWYNPRAILGILEAVLEDEATDGVLFLNMFASANLKLATEVRDYLKGRETLSKPVIGCFSAPLGLWEEVQEVDQRKGFVILPTPERAARAMGDLWCWHRVKRRWPKGG
;
A
#
# COMPACT_ATOMS: atom_id res chain seq x y z
N MET A 1 21.67 14.04 8.63
CA MET A 1 22.42 15.15 8.00
C MET A 1 23.92 14.87 7.83
N ALA A 2 24.57 14.11 8.73
CA ALA A 2 25.99 13.73 8.61
C ALA A 2 26.31 12.74 7.47
N LEU A 3 25.39 11.84 7.07
CA LEU A 3 25.60 10.91 5.95
C LEU A 3 25.60 11.59 4.56
N ARG A 4 24.89 12.72 4.39
CA ARG A 4 24.82 13.43 3.10
C ARG A 4 26.13 14.13 2.76
N GLN A 5 26.94 14.51 3.77
CA GLN A 5 28.27 15.09 3.56
C GLN A 5 29.35 14.04 3.22
N GLY A 6 29.16 12.77 3.61
CA GLY A 6 30.07 11.68 3.26
C GLY A 6 30.07 11.36 1.76
N LEU A 7 28.88 11.27 1.17
CA LEU A 7 28.70 10.97 -0.26
C LEU A 7 29.15 12.11 -1.19
N LEU A 8 29.04 13.37 -0.77
CA LEU A 8 29.49 14.52 -1.56
C LEU A 8 31.02 14.68 -1.57
N ARG A 9 31.72 14.26 -0.51
CA ARG A 9 33.19 14.31 -0.46
C ARG A 9 33.86 13.23 -1.33
N GLN A 10 33.17 12.11 -1.57
CA GLN A 10 33.66 11.06 -2.47
C GLN A 10 33.50 11.46 -3.95
N LYS A 11 32.43 12.21 -4.26
CA LYS A 11 32.14 12.73 -5.61
C LYS A 11 33.10 13.84 -6.08
N ALA A 12 33.83 14.47 -5.17
CA ALA A 12 34.81 15.51 -5.49
C ALA A 12 36.25 14.99 -5.65
N ARG A 13 36.51 13.70 -5.36
CA ARG A 13 37.83 13.08 -5.53
C ARG A 13 38.01 12.39 -6.89
N ASP A 14 36.93 11.93 -7.50
CA ASP A 14 36.98 11.30 -8.82
C ASP A 14 36.74 12.35 -9.91
N GLY A 15 37.82 13.04 -10.29
CA GLY A 15 37.84 14.01 -11.36
C GLY A 15 37.24 13.45 -12.66
N GLY A 16 36.36 14.25 -13.26
CA GLY A 16 35.49 13.85 -14.36
C GLY A 16 36.16 13.03 -15.46
N ARG A 17 35.73 11.77 -15.57
CA ARG A 17 35.68 11.00 -16.81
C ARG A 17 34.41 10.15 -16.79
N GLY A 18 33.63 10.22 -17.87
CA GLY A 18 32.35 9.53 -18.02
C GLY A 18 32.52 8.02 -17.90
N LEU A 19 31.61 7.37 -17.17
CA LEU A 19 31.61 5.93 -16.97
C LEU A 19 30.65 5.26 -17.95
N HIS A 20 31.24 4.45 -18.83
CA HIS A 20 30.57 3.39 -19.58
C HIS A 20 30.00 2.33 -18.62
N LEU A 21 28.85 1.80 -19.03
CA LEU A 21 27.93 0.94 -18.30
C LEU A 21 28.43 -0.52 -18.19
N LEU A 22 29.61 -0.76 -17.59
CA LEU A 22 30.28 -2.08 -17.62
C LEU A 22 30.71 -2.75 -16.28
N PRO A 23 30.42 -2.24 -15.07
CA PRO A 23 30.68 -3.03 -13.85
C PRO A 23 29.43 -3.63 -13.18
N LEU A 24 28.29 -3.74 -13.87
CA LEU A 24 27.09 -4.44 -13.33
C LEU A 24 27.01 -5.92 -13.74
N LEU A 25 27.78 -6.35 -14.75
CA LEU A 25 27.73 -7.72 -15.28
C LEU A 25 28.65 -8.70 -14.53
N ALA A 26 29.61 -8.21 -13.74
CA ALA A 26 30.49 -9.07 -12.94
C ALA A 26 29.82 -9.61 -11.66
N ALA A 27 28.67 -9.06 -11.26
CA ALA A 27 27.91 -9.50 -10.08
C ALA A 27 26.95 -10.68 -10.35
N LEU A 28 26.84 -11.15 -11.61
CA LEU A 28 25.86 -12.16 -12.02
C LEU A 28 26.45 -13.50 -12.47
N GLY A 29 27.75 -13.75 -12.30
CA GLY A 29 28.32 -15.10 -12.40
C GLY A 29 28.14 -15.84 -13.74
N LEU A 30 28.01 -15.12 -14.86
CA LEU A 30 27.90 -15.71 -16.20
C LEU A 30 29.25 -15.60 -16.92
N GLU A 31 29.93 -16.72 -17.13
CA GLU A 31 31.15 -16.80 -17.95
C GLU A 31 30.80 -16.69 -19.45
N ALA A 32 31.30 -15.65 -20.12
CA ALA A 32 31.22 -15.53 -21.57
C ALA A 32 32.41 -16.24 -22.22
N ARG A 33 32.13 -17.29 -23.00
CA ARG A 33 33.09 -17.89 -23.95
C ARG A 33 33.36 -16.91 -25.10
N GLY A 34 34.63 -16.64 -25.37
CA GLY A 34 35.06 -15.70 -26.41
C GLY A 34 34.86 -16.21 -27.85
N PRO A 35 34.76 -15.32 -28.85
CA PRO A 35 34.55 -15.73 -30.23
C PRO A 35 35.86 -15.87 -31.03
N GLU A 36 35.87 -16.85 -31.93
CA GLU A 36 36.88 -17.06 -32.97
C GLU A 36 36.80 -16.00 -34.09
N ARG A 37 37.91 -15.88 -34.83
CA ARG A 37 38.20 -14.87 -35.88
C ARG A 37 37.51 -15.18 -37.22
N GLY A 38 37.10 -14.15 -37.98
CA GLY A 38 36.98 -14.25 -39.45
C GLY A 38 36.10 -13.23 -40.22
N ALA A 39 36.69 -12.07 -40.61
CA ALA A 39 36.44 -11.22 -41.81
C ALA A 39 35.06 -10.52 -42.06
N PRO A 40 34.95 -9.53 -43.00
CA PRO A 40 35.53 -8.17 -42.99
C PRO A 40 34.48 -7.01 -43.18
N LEU A 41 34.91 -5.76 -42.93
CA LEU A 41 34.13 -4.50 -43.02
C LEU A 41 34.23 -3.80 -44.40
N PRO A 42 33.25 -2.93 -44.78
CA PRO A 42 33.42 -1.88 -45.80
C PRO A 42 33.50 -0.45 -45.20
N PRO A 43 33.89 0.59 -46.00
CA PRO A 43 34.81 1.64 -45.55
C PRO A 43 34.22 3.01 -45.12
N GLU A 44 35.03 3.67 -44.30
CA GLU A 44 35.26 5.09 -43.97
C GLU A 44 35.05 6.13 -45.11
N LEU A 45 34.70 7.43 -44.96
CA LEU A 45 35.06 8.60 -44.11
C LEU A 45 34.18 9.83 -44.60
N PRO A 46 34.31 11.14 -44.22
CA PRO A 46 35.17 11.81 -43.22
C PRO A 46 34.50 12.88 -42.31
N ASP A 47 35.35 13.28 -41.37
CA ASP A 47 35.37 14.31 -40.31
C ASP A 47 35.20 15.79 -40.73
N ARG A 48 34.70 16.65 -39.80
CA ARG A 48 35.08 18.07 -39.64
C ARG A 48 34.39 18.73 -38.43
N GLY A 49 35.21 19.22 -37.49
CA GLY A 49 34.81 19.89 -36.27
C GLY A 49 34.40 21.37 -36.41
N LEU A 50 33.89 21.94 -35.31
CA LEU A 50 33.56 23.35 -35.18
C LEU A 50 33.99 23.90 -33.81
N ARG A 51 34.78 24.99 -33.86
CA ARG A 51 35.04 25.92 -32.76
C ARG A 51 34.63 27.34 -33.21
N GLU A 52 33.81 27.98 -32.37
CA GLU A 52 33.96 29.36 -31.84
C GLU A 52 34.29 30.55 -32.78
N ARG A 53 33.35 31.52 -32.91
CA ARG A 53 33.40 32.93 -32.39
C ARG A 53 32.70 34.00 -33.27
N HIS A 54 31.94 34.84 -32.55
CA HIS A 54 31.74 36.31 -32.61
C HIS A 54 31.41 37.13 -33.87
N SER A 55 30.64 38.19 -33.54
CA SER A 55 30.38 39.49 -34.17
C SER A 55 29.13 39.58 -35.03
N ASP A 56 28.42 40.69 -35.20
CA ASP A 56 28.14 41.97 -34.51
C ASP A 56 27.35 42.79 -35.57
N ARG A 57 26.42 43.67 -35.16
CA ARG A 57 25.66 44.65 -36.01
C ARG A 57 24.62 44.05 -36.99
N GLY A 58 23.46 44.65 -37.26
CA GLY A 58 22.84 45.90 -36.85
C GLY A 58 21.64 46.22 -37.75
N LEU A 59 20.57 46.76 -37.15
CA LEU A 59 19.65 47.81 -37.62
C LEU A 59 18.71 47.66 -38.85
N HIS A 60 17.52 48.27 -38.62
CA HIS A 60 16.43 48.74 -39.50
C HIS A 60 15.33 47.73 -39.91
N ARG A 61 14.06 47.84 -39.46
CA ARG A 61 12.98 48.87 -39.50
C ARG A 61 12.09 48.79 -40.77
N GLN A 62 10.78 48.98 -40.49
CA GLN A 62 9.59 49.22 -41.35
C GLN A 62 8.81 47.97 -41.76
N GLN A 63 7.57 47.73 -41.29
CA GLN A 63 6.29 48.47 -41.33
C GLN A 63 5.47 48.29 -42.62
N GLY A 64 4.19 47.92 -42.41
CA GLY A 64 3.06 48.09 -43.33
C GLY A 64 2.83 46.90 -44.27
N ALA A 65 1.63 46.50 -44.64
CA ALA A 65 0.26 46.84 -44.26
C ALA A 65 -0.64 45.78 -44.94
N LEU A 66 -1.80 45.46 -44.36
CA LEU A 66 -2.89 44.74 -45.03
C LEU A 66 -3.49 45.63 -46.15
N PRO A 67 -4.22 45.08 -47.16
CA PRO A 67 -5.66 44.89 -46.97
C PRO A 67 -6.32 43.70 -47.71
N GLN A 68 -7.47 43.33 -47.12
CA GLN A 68 -8.73 42.75 -47.61
C GLN A 68 -8.89 42.35 -49.10
N GLY A 69 -9.55 41.20 -49.31
CA GLY A 69 -10.21 40.82 -50.55
C GLY A 69 -11.20 39.68 -50.34
N ASP A 70 -12.47 39.98 -50.54
CA ASP A 70 -13.69 39.22 -50.25
C ASP A 70 -14.07 38.26 -51.41
N ARG A 71 -15.03 37.37 -51.12
CA ARG A 71 -15.99 36.67 -52.02
C ARG A 71 -15.85 35.18 -52.35
N ARG A 72 -17.07 34.64 -52.46
CA ARG A 72 -17.58 33.28 -52.43
C ARG A 72 -17.74 32.68 -53.84
N ASP A 73 -17.85 31.35 -53.88
CA ASP A 73 -18.92 30.54 -54.51
C ASP A 73 -18.47 29.35 -55.40
N LEU A 74 -18.91 28.17 -54.96
CA LEU A 74 -19.57 27.05 -55.69
C LEU A 74 -18.85 26.10 -56.67
N HIS A 75 -19.30 24.83 -56.56
CA HIS A 75 -19.28 23.66 -57.46
C HIS A 75 -18.15 22.60 -57.35
N GLY A 76 -18.52 21.36 -57.00
CA GLY A 76 -17.76 20.11 -57.26
C GLY A 76 -17.96 19.60 -58.70
N PRO A 77 -17.65 18.34 -59.10
CA PRO A 77 -17.33 17.12 -58.32
C PRO A 77 -16.14 16.26 -58.87
N GLY A 78 -15.79 15.14 -58.18
CA GLY A 78 -15.49 13.85 -58.84
C GLY A 78 -14.04 13.29 -58.95
N GLN A 79 -13.83 12.18 -58.23
CA GLN A 79 -13.15 10.91 -58.61
C GLN A 79 -11.61 10.70 -58.58
N HIS A 80 -11.27 9.49 -58.08
CA HIS A 80 -10.17 8.55 -58.41
C HIS A 80 -9.01 8.28 -57.40
N LEU A 81 -9.11 7.07 -56.80
CA LEU A 81 -8.09 6.10 -56.30
C LEU A 81 -7.00 5.76 -57.35
N PRO A 82 -5.92 4.94 -57.11
CA PRO A 82 -5.76 3.86 -56.10
C PRO A 82 -4.32 3.61 -55.54
N LEU A 83 -4.14 2.59 -54.68
CA LEU A 83 -2.97 1.68 -54.71
C LEU A 83 -3.28 0.30 -54.06
N ARG A 84 -3.00 -0.77 -54.82
CA ARG A 84 -2.82 -2.22 -54.48
C ARG A 84 -1.31 -2.45 -54.21
N ARG A 85 -0.73 -3.53 -53.66
CA ARG A 85 -1.00 -4.93 -53.26
C ARG A 85 0.23 -5.37 -52.42
N TRP A 86 0.23 -6.43 -51.60
CA TRP A 86 0.51 -7.84 -51.97
C TRP A 86 0.25 -8.75 -50.75
N GLY A 87 -0.13 -10.01 -51.00
CA GLY A 87 -0.45 -11.02 -49.98
C GLY A 87 0.40 -12.30 -50.06
N GLY A 88 0.04 -13.30 -49.24
CA GLY A 88 0.53 -14.69 -49.30
C GLY A 88 0.10 -15.54 -48.09
N LEU A 89 -0.69 -16.60 -48.35
CA LEU A 89 -1.35 -17.61 -47.49
C LEU A 89 -0.40 -18.81 -47.14
N PRO A 90 -0.81 -19.99 -46.57
CA PRO A 90 -2.16 -20.59 -46.24
C PRO A 90 -2.20 -21.31 -44.85
N ALA A 91 -3.07 -22.30 -44.52
CA ALA A 91 -4.53 -22.48 -44.40
C ALA A 91 -4.76 -23.88 -43.75
N GLY A 92 -5.98 -24.17 -43.24
CA GLY A 92 -6.48 -25.50 -42.84
C GLY A 92 -7.55 -25.41 -41.73
N ASP A 93 -8.84 -25.30 -42.06
CA ASP A 93 -9.89 -26.36 -42.18
C ASP A 93 -10.45 -26.84 -40.81
N GLY A 94 -11.76 -26.93 -40.53
CA GLY A 94 -12.98 -26.69 -41.31
C GLY A 94 -14.28 -26.91 -40.48
N LEU A 95 -15.36 -26.30 -40.96
CA LEU A 95 -16.78 -26.75 -41.05
C LEU A 95 -17.58 -27.19 -39.79
N HIS A 96 -18.69 -26.51 -39.44
CA HIS A 96 -20.05 -26.76 -39.98
C HIS A 96 -21.16 -25.90 -39.32
N HIS A 97 -22.21 -25.64 -40.10
CA HIS A 97 -23.39 -24.79 -39.89
C HIS A 97 -24.43 -25.28 -38.87
N GLY A 98 -25.25 -24.33 -38.36
CA GLY A 98 -26.61 -24.60 -37.87
C GLY A 98 -27.34 -23.35 -37.37
N GLN A 99 -28.18 -22.74 -38.22
CA GLN A 99 -29.09 -21.64 -37.88
C GLN A 99 -30.28 -22.10 -37.01
N GLY A 100 -30.85 -21.20 -36.21
CA GLY A 100 -32.16 -21.40 -35.58
C GLY A 100 -32.66 -20.22 -34.75
N ARG A 101 -33.26 -19.21 -35.42
CA ARG A 101 -34.14 -18.21 -34.79
C ARG A 101 -35.50 -18.84 -34.50
N GLN A 102 -36.07 -18.56 -33.32
CA GLN A 102 -37.41 -17.95 -33.14
C GLN A 102 -37.89 -18.12 -31.68
N GLY A 103 -38.35 -17.02 -31.09
CA GLY A 103 -39.21 -17.06 -29.91
C GLY A 103 -40.66 -16.73 -30.29
N ARG A 104 -41.61 -17.34 -29.59
CA ARG A 104 -42.69 -16.67 -28.80
C ARG A 104 -43.88 -17.61 -28.53
N ARG A 105 -44.24 -17.63 -27.23
CA ARG A 105 -45.58 -17.56 -26.60
C ARG A 105 -46.49 -18.79 -26.51
N GLY A 106 -46.91 -19.02 -25.24
CA GLY A 106 -48.21 -19.53 -24.78
C GLY A 106 -48.06 -20.82 -23.95
N LEU A 107 -48.71 -21.06 -22.81
CA LEU A 107 -49.60 -20.34 -21.88
C LEU A 107 -49.85 -21.31 -20.68
N SER A 108 -50.45 -20.79 -19.60
CA SER A 108 -51.01 -21.49 -18.41
C SER A 108 -50.02 -21.96 -17.33
N GLY A 109 -50.25 -21.80 -16.03
CA GLY A 109 -51.40 -21.35 -15.26
C GLY A 109 -51.45 -22.16 -13.96
N GLY A 110 -51.36 -21.52 -12.78
CA GLY A 110 -51.46 -22.20 -11.49
C GLY A 110 -51.33 -21.22 -10.32
N GLY A 111 -52.43 -20.97 -9.62
CA GLY A 111 -52.61 -19.89 -8.66
C GLY A 111 -52.02 -20.13 -7.26
N LEU A 112 -51.89 -19.01 -6.54
CA LEU A 112 -51.59 -18.93 -5.11
C LEU A 112 -52.81 -18.33 -4.39
N PRO A 113 -53.16 -18.78 -3.17
CA PRO A 113 -53.97 -18.00 -2.26
C PRO A 113 -53.09 -17.31 -1.20
N ALA A 114 -53.53 -16.10 -0.81
CA ALA A 114 -53.02 -15.31 0.30
C ALA A 114 -53.74 -15.66 1.62
N GLY A 115 -53.08 -15.45 2.76
CA GLY A 115 -53.69 -15.56 4.09
C GLY A 115 -52.72 -15.22 5.24
N LEU A 116 -52.83 -13.99 5.74
CA LEU A 116 -52.18 -13.33 6.90
C LEU A 116 -52.50 -14.03 8.26
N PRO A 117 -51.77 -13.78 9.40
CA PRO A 117 -51.69 -12.45 10.03
C PRO A 117 -50.39 -12.02 10.75
N LEU A 118 -50.29 -10.70 10.88
CA LEU A 118 -49.43 -9.95 11.81
C LEU A 118 -49.68 -10.38 13.27
N LEU A 119 -48.58 -10.49 14.04
CA LEU A 119 -48.58 -10.32 15.49
C LEU A 119 -47.50 -9.31 15.89
N SER A 120 -47.89 -8.39 16.76
CA SER A 120 -47.13 -7.25 17.27
C SER A 120 -46.19 -7.61 18.40
N ALA A 121 -45.12 -6.80 18.51
CA ALA A 121 -44.46 -6.35 19.73
C ALA A 121 -43.81 -7.40 20.66
N GLY A 122 -42.47 -7.36 20.71
CA GLY A 122 -41.68 -7.83 21.84
C GLY A 122 -40.22 -7.43 21.66
N ARG A 123 -39.71 -6.51 22.48
CA ARG A 123 -38.26 -6.34 22.66
C ARG A 123 -37.70 -7.64 23.27
N PRO A 124 -36.51 -8.07 22.84
CA PRO A 124 -35.52 -8.57 23.79
C PRO A 124 -34.24 -7.70 23.62
N GLY A 125 -33.70 -7.10 24.67
CA GLY A 125 -33.18 -7.84 25.81
C GLY A 125 -31.81 -8.35 25.38
N GLY A 126 -30.76 -7.61 25.73
CA GLY A 126 -29.38 -7.99 25.44
C GLY A 126 -29.09 -9.40 25.96
N LEU A 127 -28.50 -10.22 25.10
CA LEU A 127 -27.99 -11.54 25.45
C LEU A 127 -26.54 -11.69 24.98
N PRO A 128 -25.75 -12.47 25.71
CA PRO A 128 -24.30 -12.34 25.78
C PRO A 128 -23.56 -13.12 24.69
N LEU A 129 -22.27 -12.82 24.58
CA LEU A 129 -21.26 -13.52 23.77
C LEU A 129 -21.41 -15.06 23.80
N GLY A 130 -21.25 -15.66 22.61
CA GLY A 130 -21.05 -17.09 22.36
C GLY A 130 -21.65 -17.44 20.99
N LEU A 131 -21.00 -18.15 20.07
CA LEU A 131 -20.20 -19.36 20.24
C LEU A 131 -19.33 -19.60 18.99
N PHE A 132 -18.06 -19.94 19.21
CA PHE A 132 -17.23 -20.67 18.24
C PHE A 132 -17.42 -22.17 18.50
N HIS A 133 -17.82 -22.93 17.49
CA HIS A 133 -17.74 -24.40 17.41
C HIS A 133 -17.92 -24.80 15.94
N GLU A 134 -17.36 -25.89 15.41
CA GLU A 134 -16.90 -27.16 15.95
C GLU A 134 -16.02 -27.77 14.84
N GLY A 135 -14.83 -28.29 15.16
CA GLY A 135 -13.89 -28.81 14.17
C GLY A 135 -12.56 -29.24 14.77
N ASP A 136 -12.58 -30.44 15.34
CA ASP A 136 -11.48 -31.33 15.76
C ASP A 136 -10.54 -30.87 16.90
N LEU A 137 -10.68 -31.61 18.03
CA LEU A 137 -9.85 -31.67 19.24
C LEU A 137 -10.09 -30.65 20.38
N GLU A 138 -11.33 -30.38 20.82
CA GLU A 138 -11.57 -29.72 22.13
C GLU A 138 -12.84 -30.20 22.87
N GLU A 139 -13.03 -31.51 23.05
CA GLU A 139 -14.03 -32.03 24.00
C GLU A 139 -13.43 -32.06 25.42
N GLY A 140 -13.78 -31.07 26.27
CA GLY A 140 -13.50 -31.16 27.72
C GLY A 140 -13.31 -29.87 28.52
N LEU A 141 -13.26 -28.68 27.89
CA LEU A 141 -12.99 -27.42 28.62
C LEU A 141 -14.28 -26.70 29.04
N SER A 142 -14.33 -26.23 30.30
CA SER A 142 -15.42 -25.38 30.78
C SER A 142 -15.43 -24.01 30.06
N LEU A 143 -16.59 -23.33 30.02
CA LEU A 143 -16.71 -21.99 29.43
C LEU A 143 -15.77 -20.96 30.10
N THR A 144 -15.53 -21.12 31.40
CA THR A 144 -14.64 -20.27 32.20
C THR A 144 -13.16 -20.48 31.83
N GLU A 145 -12.75 -21.72 31.59
CA GLU A 145 -11.38 -22.05 31.14
C GLU A 145 -11.11 -21.56 29.72
N ARG A 146 -12.10 -21.68 28.82
CA ARG A 146 -12.02 -21.11 27.46
C ARG A 146 -11.86 -19.59 27.49
N GLY A 147 -12.67 -18.90 28.30
CA GLY A 147 -12.55 -17.45 28.48
C GLY A 147 -11.21 -17.01 29.09
N THR A 148 -10.63 -17.84 29.96
CA THR A 148 -9.33 -17.55 30.59
C THR A 148 -8.16 -17.75 29.61
N LYS A 149 -8.17 -18.86 28.85
CA LYS A 149 -7.15 -19.11 27.81
C LYS A 149 -7.15 -18.03 26.73
N GLY A 150 -8.33 -17.59 26.27
CA GLY A 150 -8.43 -16.50 25.29
C GLY A 150 -7.81 -15.18 25.79
N LYS A 151 -8.05 -14.82 27.06
CA LYS A 151 -7.42 -13.63 27.67
C LYS A 151 -5.90 -13.74 27.76
N VAL A 152 -5.38 -14.92 28.10
CA VAL A 152 -3.94 -15.18 28.14
C VAL A 152 -3.33 -15.07 26.75
N PHE A 153 -3.99 -15.65 25.73
CA PHE A 153 -3.56 -15.57 24.34
C PHE A 153 -3.45 -14.12 23.85
N PHE A 154 -4.49 -13.30 24.04
CA PHE A 154 -4.46 -11.90 23.60
C PHE A 154 -3.42 -11.06 24.33
N ARG A 155 -3.23 -11.26 25.64
CA ARG A 155 -2.14 -10.59 26.39
C ARG A 155 -0.78 -10.94 25.81
N ARG A 156 -0.54 -12.23 25.54
CA ARG A 156 0.71 -12.70 24.96
C ARG A 156 0.92 -12.20 23.54
N LEU A 157 -0.14 -12.09 22.74
CA LEU A 157 -0.09 -11.54 21.39
C LEU A 157 0.30 -10.06 21.42
N GLU A 158 -0.19 -9.29 22.39
CA GLU A 158 0.25 -7.90 22.60
C GLU A 158 1.73 -7.84 22.97
N GLU A 159 2.19 -8.70 23.88
CA GLU A 159 3.60 -8.77 24.29
C GLU A 159 4.53 -9.22 23.14
N LEU A 160 4.05 -10.07 22.22
CA LEU A 160 4.78 -10.53 21.03
C LEU A 160 5.28 -9.36 20.19
N PHE A 161 4.47 -8.30 20.04
CA PHE A 161 4.83 -7.11 19.25
C PHE A 161 5.68 -6.07 19.99
N ARG A 162 5.90 -6.25 21.30
CA ARG A 162 6.74 -5.36 22.13
C ARG A 162 7.75 -6.15 22.98
N PRO A 163 8.58 -7.03 22.38
CA PRO A 163 9.49 -7.86 23.14
C PRO A 163 10.62 -7.01 23.73
N ARG A 164 11.06 -7.35 24.94
CA ARG A 164 12.30 -6.84 25.55
C ARG A 164 13.46 -7.82 25.38
N SER A 165 13.17 -9.05 24.95
CA SER A 165 14.17 -10.02 24.55
C SER A 165 13.67 -10.95 23.43
N VAL A 166 14.55 -11.28 22.50
CA VAL A 166 14.27 -12.14 21.35
C VAL A 166 15.28 -13.28 21.28
N ALA A 167 14.81 -14.52 21.25
CA ALA A 167 15.62 -15.68 20.90
C ALA A 167 15.54 -15.96 19.39
N VAL A 168 16.67 -16.24 18.75
CA VAL A 168 16.73 -16.57 17.32
C VAL A 168 17.14 -18.03 17.15
N VAL A 169 16.15 -18.90 16.93
CA VAL A 169 16.34 -20.33 16.73
C VAL A 169 16.69 -20.60 15.29
N GLY A 170 17.90 -21.12 15.08
CA GLY A 170 18.52 -21.18 13.75
C GLY A 170 19.45 -19.99 13.45
N ALA A 171 19.84 -19.22 14.47
CA ALA A 171 20.84 -18.16 14.33
C ALA A 171 22.14 -18.69 13.69
N SER A 172 22.79 -17.87 12.87
CA SER A 172 24.02 -18.24 12.17
C SER A 172 24.84 -17.01 11.79
N ASP A 173 26.16 -17.16 11.66
CA ASP A 173 27.05 -16.18 11.01
C ASP A 173 27.17 -16.40 9.49
N ASP A 174 26.34 -17.29 8.94
CA ASP A 174 26.38 -17.68 7.53
C ASP A 174 25.39 -16.84 6.76
N PHE A 175 25.90 -15.94 5.90
CA PHE A 175 25.10 -15.06 5.07
C PHE A 175 24.03 -15.79 4.26
N GLY A 176 24.26 -17.05 3.86
CA GLY A 176 23.29 -17.84 3.09
C GLY A 176 22.07 -18.33 3.87
N LYS A 177 22.00 -18.09 5.19
CA LYS A 177 20.92 -18.61 6.04
C LYS A 177 19.99 -17.49 6.52
N LEU A 178 18.68 -17.76 6.52
CA LEU A 178 17.68 -16.81 7.03
C LEU A 178 17.94 -16.37 8.47
N GLY A 179 18.45 -17.27 9.32
CA GLY A 179 18.82 -16.94 10.70
C GLY A 179 19.90 -15.86 10.80
N TYR A 180 20.83 -15.75 9.85
CA TYR A 180 21.79 -14.65 9.78
C TYR A 180 21.07 -13.32 9.54
N HIS A 181 20.13 -13.29 8.60
CA HIS A 181 19.39 -12.06 8.29
C HIS A 181 18.47 -11.63 9.44
N VAL A 182 17.87 -12.57 10.19
CA VAL A 182 17.13 -12.25 11.42
C VAL A 182 18.05 -11.64 12.47
N MET A 183 19.24 -12.20 12.68
CA MET A 183 20.25 -11.62 13.58
C MET A 183 20.60 -10.19 13.15
N LYS A 184 20.87 -9.99 11.85
CA LYS A 184 21.16 -8.67 11.27
C LYS A 184 20.02 -7.67 11.48
N SER A 185 18.77 -8.06 11.23
CA SER A 185 17.58 -7.22 11.43
C SER A 185 17.46 -6.71 12.87
N LEU A 186 17.78 -7.56 13.86
CA LEU A 186 17.71 -7.20 15.28
C LEU A 186 18.92 -6.39 15.73
N LEU A 187 20.14 -6.76 15.33
CA LEU A 187 21.37 -6.16 15.85
C LEU A 187 21.80 -4.88 15.12
N GLU A 188 21.55 -4.77 13.83
CA GLU A 188 21.83 -3.57 13.04
C GLU A 188 20.60 -2.67 12.85
N GLY A 189 19.42 -3.13 13.31
CA GLY A 189 18.21 -2.33 13.41
C GLY A 189 18.16 -1.48 14.68
N ASP A 190 16.95 -1.01 15.01
CA ASP A 190 16.74 -0.12 16.17
C ASP A 190 16.35 -0.89 17.45
N PHE A 191 16.52 -2.21 17.48
CA PHE A 191 16.05 -3.04 18.59
C PHE A 191 16.94 -2.87 19.82
N GLY A 192 16.43 -2.21 20.86
CA GLY A 192 17.15 -1.98 22.12
C GLY A 192 17.08 -3.13 23.13
N GLY A 193 16.48 -4.27 22.78
CA GLY A 193 16.30 -5.40 23.68
C GLY A 193 17.45 -6.41 23.64
N ARG A 194 17.33 -7.48 24.45
CA ARG A 194 18.34 -8.56 24.48
C ARG A 194 18.11 -9.55 23.35
N VAL A 195 19.18 -9.99 22.69
CA VAL A 195 19.11 -11.01 21.63
C VAL A 195 19.84 -12.27 22.11
N TYR A 196 19.20 -13.43 21.94
CA TYR A 196 19.75 -14.74 22.32
C TYR A 196 19.85 -15.65 21.09
N PRO A 197 21.04 -15.82 20.49
CA PRO A 197 21.23 -16.80 19.43
C PRO A 197 21.01 -18.22 19.96
N VAL A 198 20.24 -19.05 19.23
CA VAL A 198 20.07 -20.47 19.53
C VAL A 198 20.57 -21.30 18.35
N ASN A 199 21.65 -22.03 18.59
CA ASN A 199 22.34 -22.89 17.62
C ASN A 199 23.04 -24.04 18.36
N PRO A 200 22.81 -25.31 18.00
CA PRO A 200 23.36 -26.47 18.71
C PRO A 200 24.89 -26.64 18.58
N ARG A 201 25.52 -25.99 17.59
CA ARG A 201 26.95 -26.17 17.28
C ARG A 201 27.80 -24.96 17.65
N ALA A 202 27.27 -23.76 17.49
CA ALA A 202 28.00 -22.53 17.77
C ALA A 202 28.00 -22.22 19.27
N ARG A 203 29.13 -21.76 19.81
CA ARG A 203 29.21 -21.21 21.19
C ARG A 203 28.95 -19.71 21.23
N GLU A 204 29.20 -19.02 20.13
CA GLU A 204 29.06 -17.58 19.95
C GLU A 204 28.61 -17.30 18.51
N ILE A 205 27.74 -16.32 18.34
CA ILE A 205 27.21 -15.84 17.05
C ILE A 205 27.09 -14.32 17.18
N TRP A 206 27.65 -13.55 16.23
CA TRP A 206 27.67 -12.08 16.27
C TRP A 206 28.18 -11.48 17.61
N GLY A 207 29.19 -12.11 18.24
CA GLY A 207 29.73 -11.64 19.53
C GLY A 207 28.85 -11.95 20.74
N LEU A 208 27.72 -12.64 20.55
CA LEU A 208 26.77 -13.00 21.59
C LEU A 208 26.87 -14.49 21.90
N ARG A 209 26.78 -14.85 23.19
CA ARG A 209 26.71 -16.26 23.62
C ARG A 209 25.54 -16.97 22.93
N ALA A 210 25.84 -18.04 22.22
CA ALA A 210 24.84 -18.91 21.61
C ALA A 210 24.44 -20.03 22.59
N TYR A 211 23.15 -20.37 22.57
CA TYR A 211 22.57 -21.44 23.38
C TYR A 211 22.29 -22.67 22.52
N PRO A 212 22.50 -23.90 23.01
CA PRO A 212 22.31 -25.11 22.19
C PRO A 212 20.85 -25.38 21.85
N SER A 213 19.94 -24.98 22.75
CA SER A 213 18.51 -25.24 22.67
C SER A 213 17.69 -24.16 23.36
N VAL A 214 16.38 -24.11 23.08
CA VAL A 214 15.44 -23.20 23.76
C VAL A 214 15.35 -23.47 25.27
N GLY A 215 15.50 -24.72 25.70
CA GLY A 215 15.43 -25.09 27.12
C GLY A 215 16.54 -24.46 27.97
N GLU A 216 17.70 -24.20 27.37
CA GLU A 216 18.88 -23.61 28.01
C GLU A 216 18.89 -22.07 28.03
N LEU A 217 17.89 -21.43 27.41
CA LEU A 217 17.74 -19.99 27.47
C LEU A 217 17.54 -19.50 28.92
N PRO A 218 17.84 -18.24 29.22
CA PRO A 218 17.39 -17.63 30.48
C PRO A 218 15.86 -17.59 30.57
N GLU A 219 15.34 -17.46 31.79
CA GLU A 219 13.90 -17.23 32.01
C GLU A 219 13.45 -15.86 31.46
N GLY A 220 12.16 -15.75 31.12
CA GLY A 220 11.56 -14.48 30.71
C GLY A 220 11.89 -14.04 29.28
N VAL A 221 12.11 -14.98 28.36
CA VAL A 221 12.23 -14.68 26.92
C VAL A 221 10.87 -14.31 26.36
N ASP A 222 10.72 -13.09 25.84
CA ASP A 222 9.44 -12.62 25.30
C ASP A 222 9.10 -13.26 23.93
N LEU A 223 10.04 -13.24 22.98
CA LEU A 223 9.79 -13.69 21.60
C LEU A 223 10.82 -14.74 21.16
N ALA A 224 10.39 -15.74 20.41
CA ALA A 224 11.28 -16.62 19.64
C ALA A 224 11.03 -16.46 18.13
N VAL A 225 12.08 -16.21 17.36
CA VAL A 225 12.05 -16.24 15.89
C VAL A 225 12.68 -17.55 15.44
N VAL A 226 11.90 -18.39 14.74
CA VAL A 226 12.27 -19.76 14.39
C VAL A 226 12.50 -19.88 12.88
N ALA A 227 13.73 -20.18 12.50
CA ALA A 227 14.19 -20.31 11.12
C ALA A 227 15.05 -21.58 10.94
N ILE A 228 14.47 -22.73 11.25
CA ILE A 228 15.10 -24.07 11.15
C ILE A 228 14.30 -24.99 10.22
N PRO A 229 14.82 -26.16 9.80
CA PRO A 229 14.05 -27.11 9.00
C PRO A 229 12.72 -27.54 9.65
N ALA A 230 11.66 -27.64 8.84
CA ALA A 230 10.29 -27.90 9.29
C ALA A 230 10.13 -29.12 10.23
N PRO A 231 10.78 -30.28 9.99
CA PRO A 231 10.63 -31.45 10.86
C PRO A 231 11.06 -31.23 12.31
N LEU A 232 11.93 -30.25 12.57
CA LEU A 232 12.44 -29.92 13.91
C LEU A 232 11.55 -28.92 14.66
N VAL A 233 10.62 -28.27 13.97
CA VAL A 233 9.78 -27.20 14.54
C VAL A 233 8.93 -27.69 15.73
N PRO A 234 8.24 -28.84 15.70
CA PRO A 234 7.39 -29.26 16.81
C PRO A 234 8.12 -29.33 18.15
N GLU A 235 9.36 -29.82 18.16
CA GLU A 235 10.17 -29.89 19.37
C GLU A 235 10.50 -28.50 19.91
N VAL A 236 10.85 -27.57 19.03
CA VAL A 236 11.15 -26.17 19.39
C VAL A 236 9.92 -25.44 19.92
N ILE A 237 8.75 -25.62 19.30
CA ILE A 237 7.51 -24.97 19.77
C ILE A 237 7.10 -25.52 21.14
N GLU A 238 7.25 -26.84 21.37
CA GLU A 238 7.02 -27.45 22.68
C GLU A 238 8.00 -26.90 23.74
N ALA A 239 9.28 -26.72 23.38
CA ALA A 239 10.27 -26.11 24.25
C ALA A 239 9.96 -24.63 24.55
N CYS A 240 9.50 -23.85 23.57
CA CYS A 240 9.04 -22.48 23.76
C CYS A 240 7.87 -22.41 24.75
N GLY A 241 6.90 -23.31 24.61
CA GLY A 241 5.76 -23.41 25.52
C GLY A 241 6.19 -23.69 26.96
N ARG A 242 7.06 -24.70 27.16
CA ARG A 242 7.61 -25.06 28.49
C ARG A 242 8.44 -23.94 29.11
N LYS A 243 9.21 -23.21 28.29
CA LYS A 243 10.05 -22.08 28.73
C LYS A 243 9.25 -20.81 29.00
N GLY A 244 7.95 -20.82 28.73
CA GLY A 244 7.08 -19.65 28.94
C GLY A 244 7.36 -18.50 27.96
N VAL A 245 7.87 -18.81 26.76
CA VAL A 245 8.00 -17.81 25.69
C VAL A 245 6.61 -17.24 25.39
N LYS A 246 6.51 -15.92 25.22
CA LYS A 246 5.20 -15.27 25.07
C LYS A 246 4.67 -15.36 23.65
N GLY A 247 5.54 -15.39 22.66
CA GLY A 247 5.13 -15.51 21.26
C GLY A 247 6.22 -16.07 20.36
N VAL A 248 5.81 -16.57 19.19
CA VAL A 248 6.71 -17.11 18.18
C VAL A 248 6.46 -16.45 16.83
N VAL A 249 7.54 -16.13 16.12
CA VAL A 249 7.53 -15.87 14.68
C VAL A 249 8.13 -17.11 14.00
N LEU A 250 7.31 -17.86 13.30
CA LEU A 250 7.71 -19.10 12.64
C LEU A 250 7.97 -18.84 11.16
N ILE A 251 9.22 -18.49 10.82
CA ILE A 251 9.63 -18.17 9.44
C ILE A 251 9.56 -19.40 8.55
N THR A 252 9.91 -20.56 9.10
CA THR A 252 10.02 -21.83 8.38
C THR A 252 8.80 -22.15 7.51
N ALA A 253 9.06 -22.47 6.23
CA ALA A 253 8.11 -23.05 5.28
C ALA A 253 8.16 -24.60 5.30
N GLY A 254 7.35 -25.27 4.48
CA GLY A 254 7.20 -26.73 4.43
C GLY A 254 6.01 -27.26 5.22
N PHE A 255 4.94 -26.46 5.36
CA PHE A 255 3.71 -26.82 6.07
C PHE A 255 2.54 -26.98 5.08
N ARG A 256 1.32 -26.61 5.46
CA ARG A 256 0.10 -26.76 4.64
C ARG A 256 0.14 -26.10 3.25
N GLU A 257 1.10 -25.23 2.98
CA GLU A 257 1.27 -24.60 1.66
C GLU A 257 1.93 -25.54 0.64
N VAL A 258 2.61 -26.60 1.08
CA VAL A 258 3.20 -27.58 0.16
C VAL A 258 2.19 -28.66 -0.22
N GLU A 259 2.35 -29.23 -1.41
CA GLU A 259 1.47 -30.31 -1.90
C GLU A 259 1.64 -31.62 -1.13
N ASP A 260 2.77 -31.83 -0.46
CA ASP A 260 3.05 -33.02 0.34
C ASP A 260 2.12 -33.07 1.57
N PRO A 261 1.28 -34.12 1.74
CA PRO A 261 0.37 -34.25 2.88
C PRO A 261 1.06 -34.18 4.25
N ARG A 262 2.36 -34.49 4.33
CA ARG A 262 3.15 -34.35 5.58
C ARG A 262 3.23 -32.90 6.06
N GLY A 263 3.09 -31.92 5.16
CA GLY A 263 3.03 -30.50 5.50
C GLY A 263 1.80 -30.14 6.34
N GLU A 264 0.63 -30.67 5.98
CA GLU A 264 -0.61 -30.50 6.75
C GLU A 264 -0.54 -31.21 8.10
N GLU A 265 -0.02 -32.44 8.13
CA GLU A 265 0.18 -33.17 9.39
C GLU A 265 1.09 -32.39 10.36
N LEU A 266 2.17 -31.81 9.84
CA LEU A 266 3.07 -30.98 10.62
C LEU A 266 2.39 -29.69 11.11
N HIS A 267 1.56 -29.06 10.25
CA HIS A 267 0.79 -27.87 10.61
C HIS A 267 -0.17 -28.16 11.78
N ARG A 268 -0.95 -29.25 11.68
CA ARG A 268 -1.84 -29.71 12.74
C ARG A 268 -1.09 -29.99 14.04
N LYS A 269 0.03 -30.71 13.97
CA LYS A 269 0.85 -31.03 15.15
C LYS A 269 1.35 -29.77 15.86
N VAL A 270 1.82 -28.76 15.11
CA VAL A 270 2.26 -27.49 15.69
C VAL A 270 1.09 -26.70 16.28
N SER A 271 -0.07 -26.72 15.61
CA SER A 271 -1.30 -26.10 16.11
C SER A 271 -1.73 -26.68 17.47
N GLU A 272 -1.74 -28.01 17.59
CA GLU A 272 -2.06 -28.70 18.85
C GLU A 272 -1.11 -28.28 19.99
N ILE A 273 0.19 -28.21 19.71
CA ILE A 273 1.19 -27.75 20.69
C ILE A 273 0.90 -26.29 21.09
N ALA A 274 0.71 -25.40 20.12
CA ALA A 274 0.46 -23.99 20.36
C ALA A 274 -0.80 -23.76 21.22
N SER A 275 -1.87 -24.50 20.95
CA SER A 275 -3.13 -24.46 21.69
C SER A 275 -2.99 -24.95 23.13
N ARG A 276 -2.22 -26.04 23.37
CA ARG A 276 -1.93 -26.51 24.74
C ARG A 276 -1.28 -25.41 25.59
N TRP A 277 -0.38 -24.65 24.99
CA TRP A 277 0.39 -23.61 25.69
C TRP A 277 -0.24 -22.22 25.63
N ALA A 278 -1.36 -22.02 24.91
CA ALA A 278 -1.88 -20.68 24.58
C ALA A 278 -0.78 -19.75 24.01
N LEU A 279 0.01 -20.28 23.08
CA LEU A 279 1.18 -19.63 22.51
C LEU A 279 0.80 -19.00 21.14
N PRO A 280 0.76 -17.67 21.02
CA PRO A 280 0.56 -17.01 19.73
C PRO A 280 1.74 -17.25 18.79
N ILE A 281 1.44 -17.66 17.56
CA ILE A 281 2.41 -17.92 16.50
C ILE A 281 2.02 -17.12 15.25
N ILE A 282 2.92 -16.23 14.82
CA ILE A 282 2.86 -15.62 13.50
C ILE A 282 3.53 -16.55 12.49
N GLY A 283 2.82 -16.93 11.44
CA GLY A 283 3.26 -17.92 10.45
C GLY A 283 2.49 -19.25 10.57
N PRO A 284 3.08 -20.40 10.16
CA PRO A 284 4.40 -20.57 9.53
C PRO A 284 4.50 -19.88 8.16
N ASN A 285 5.63 -20.06 7.48
CA ASN A 285 5.87 -19.53 6.13
C ASN A 285 5.60 -18.02 6.07
N THR A 286 6.33 -17.28 6.91
CA THR A 286 6.24 -15.82 6.97
C THR A 286 7.61 -15.19 6.84
N PHE A 287 7.64 -13.94 6.38
CA PHE A 287 8.85 -13.13 6.52
C PHE A 287 9.08 -12.70 7.97
N GLY A 288 8.02 -12.62 8.78
CA GLY A 288 8.02 -12.16 10.16
C GLY A 288 7.23 -10.88 10.34
N PHE A 289 7.69 -10.00 11.23
CA PHE A 289 7.09 -8.69 11.42
C PHE A 289 8.11 -7.62 11.78
N VAL A 290 7.69 -6.37 11.59
CA VAL A 290 8.40 -5.18 12.05
C VAL A 290 7.44 -4.32 12.85
N ASN A 291 7.90 -3.82 14.00
CA ASN A 291 7.19 -2.80 14.77
C ASN A 291 8.11 -1.60 15.00
N ARG A 292 7.92 -0.55 14.19
CA ARG A 292 8.79 0.63 14.11
C ARG A 292 8.66 1.57 15.30
N THR A 293 7.62 1.42 16.11
CA THR A 293 7.40 2.26 17.31
C THR A 293 8.28 1.85 18.49
N VAL A 294 8.72 0.59 18.52
CA VAL A 294 9.63 0.02 19.54
C VAL A 294 10.94 -0.49 18.93
N GLY A 295 11.14 -0.25 17.63
CA GLY A 295 12.40 -0.56 16.92
C GLY A 295 12.64 -2.03 16.61
N VAL A 296 11.69 -2.94 16.87
CA VAL A 296 11.91 -4.38 16.61
C VAL A 296 11.67 -4.72 15.14
N ASN A 297 12.65 -5.38 14.53
CA ASN A 297 12.54 -6.03 13.22
C ASN A 297 12.79 -7.54 13.42
N ALA A 298 11.71 -8.28 13.66
CA ALA A 298 11.73 -9.73 13.85
C ALA A 298 11.46 -10.45 12.51
N SER A 299 12.23 -10.09 11.49
CA SER A 299 12.11 -10.63 10.14
C SER A 299 13.46 -10.92 9.52
N PHE A 300 13.49 -11.68 8.42
CA PHE A 300 14.71 -11.89 7.65
C PHE A 300 15.00 -10.77 6.63
N THR A 301 14.34 -9.62 6.74
CA THR A 301 14.51 -8.47 5.83
C THR A 301 15.02 -7.24 6.63
N PRO A 302 16.34 -7.09 6.79
CA PRO A 302 16.94 -5.97 7.54
C PRO A 302 16.53 -4.59 7.01
N GLU A 303 16.30 -4.48 5.71
CA GLU A 303 15.97 -3.22 5.01
C GLU A 303 14.63 -2.63 5.49
N PHE A 304 13.73 -3.43 6.06
CA PHE A 304 12.49 -2.88 6.65
C PHE A 304 12.74 -2.02 7.90
N SER A 305 13.94 -2.04 8.48
CA SER A 305 14.35 -1.07 9.50
C SER A 305 14.46 0.36 8.93
N LEU A 306 14.52 0.54 7.61
CA LEU A 306 14.50 1.87 6.97
C LEU A 306 13.10 2.48 6.88
N ILE A 307 12.04 1.69 7.12
CA ILE A 307 10.66 2.19 7.13
C ILE A 307 10.53 3.26 8.22
N ARG A 308 9.96 4.41 7.87
CA ARG A 308 9.72 5.50 8.83
C ARG A 308 8.67 5.06 9.86
N PRO A 309 8.80 5.40 11.14
CA PRO A 309 7.70 5.23 12.09
C PRO A 309 6.49 6.05 11.66
N GLY A 310 5.29 5.48 11.76
CA GLY A 310 4.03 6.14 11.44
C GLY A 310 2.81 5.45 12.04
N GLY A 311 1.61 5.86 11.63
CA GLY A 311 0.34 5.39 12.20
C GLY A 311 -0.28 4.18 11.50
N ILE A 312 0.31 3.66 10.43
CA ILE A 312 -0.31 2.62 9.59
C ILE A 312 0.17 1.23 10.01
N ALA A 313 -0.76 0.34 10.35
CA ALA A 313 -0.46 -1.07 10.58
C ALA A 313 -0.88 -1.89 9.36
N LEU A 314 0.09 -2.47 8.65
CA LEU A 314 -0.14 -3.32 7.49
C LEU A 314 -0.02 -4.79 7.87
N VAL A 315 -1.08 -5.56 7.64
CA VAL A 315 -1.14 -7.00 7.89
C VAL A 315 -1.39 -7.72 6.57
N SER A 316 -0.54 -8.68 6.23
CA SER A 316 -0.60 -9.37 4.95
C SER A 316 -0.41 -10.87 5.11
N GLN A 317 -1.21 -11.63 4.38
CA GLN A 317 -1.00 -13.07 4.22
C GLN A 317 0.27 -13.38 3.40
N SER A 318 0.68 -12.46 2.52
CA SER A 318 1.80 -12.65 1.59
C SER A 318 3.07 -11.92 2.05
N GLY A 319 4.16 -12.68 2.20
CA GLY A 319 5.49 -12.11 2.43
C GLY A 319 5.99 -11.29 1.24
N GLY A 320 5.69 -11.72 0.01
CA GLY A 320 6.03 -10.96 -1.21
C GLY A 320 5.32 -9.61 -1.27
N PHE A 321 4.04 -9.57 -0.90
CA PHE A 321 3.30 -8.30 -0.80
C PHE A 321 3.87 -7.38 0.29
N CYS A 322 4.40 -7.92 1.39
CA CYS A 322 5.07 -7.11 2.40
C CYS A 322 6.36 -6.47 1.87
N HIS A 323 7.11 -7.17 1.00
CA HIS A 323 8.26 -6.59 0.32
C HIS A 323 7.85 -5.48 -0.64
N LEU A 324 6.83 -5.73 -1.47
CA LEU A 324 6.30 -4.71 -2.38
C LEU A 324 5.87 -3.45 -1.60
N SER A 325 4.95 -3.60 -0.65
CA SER A 325 4.40 -2.47 0.11
C SER A 325 5.42 -1.82 1.06
N GLY A 326 6.30 -2.59 1.67
CA GLY A 326 7.36 -2.08 2.54
C GLY A 326 8.38 -1.23 1.79
N PHE A 327 8.80 -1.64 0.59
CA PHE A 327 9.70 -0.85 -0.24
C PHE A 327 9.03 0.38 -0.83
N MET A 328 7.77 0.26 -1.29
CA MET A 328 6.97 1.44 -1.67
C MET A 328 6.86 2.43 -0.52
N ALA A 329 6.63 1.97 0.72
CA ALA A 329 6.58 2.83 1.89
C ALA A 329 7.92 3.52 2.18
N ILE A 330 9.06 2.87 1.92
CA ILE A 330 10.39 3.50 2.03
C ILE A 330 10.57 4.58 0.94
N GLU A 331 10.26 4.25 -0.31
CA GLU A 331 10.44 5.14 -1.47
C GLU A 331 9.54 6.37 -1.41
N GLU A 332 8.26 6.18 -1.10
CA GLU A 332 7.28 7.26 -0.95
C GLU A 332 7.30 7.88 0.47
N GLY A 333 8.12 7.31 1.35
CA GLY A 333 8.28 7.74 2.73
C GLY A 333 7.00 7.63 3.57
N VAL A 334 6.12 6.68 3.26
CA VAL A 334 4.95 6.37 4.10
C VAL A 334 5.41 5.75 5.41
N GLY A 335 4.93 6.28 6.54
CA GLY A 335 5.30 5.77 7.85
C GLY A 335 4.42 4.62 8.30
N LEU A 336 5.03 3.50 8.73
CA LEU A 336 4.29 2.36 9.29
C LEU A 336 4.52 2.27 10.80
N SER A 337 3.48 1.91 11.56
CA SER A 337 3.64 1.44 12.93
C SER A 337 4.13 0.00 12.89
N LYS A 338 3.42 -0.85 12.15
CA LYS A 338 3.68 -2.29 12.05
C LYS A 338 3.56 -2.77 10.62
N LEU A 339 4.45 -3.68 10.22
CA LEU A 339 4.37 -4.47 8.98
C LEU A 339 4.41 -5.94 9.39
N VAL A 340 3.32 -6.68 9.16
CA VAL A 340 3.12 -8.02 9.71
C VAL A 340 2.77 -9.00 8.61
N GLY A 341 3.61 -10.02 8.43
CA GLY A 341 3.32 -11.16 7.58
C GLY A 341 2.71 -12.26 8.42
N ILE A 342 1.45 -12.60 8.22
CA ILE A 342 0.80 -13.68 8.99
C ILE A 342 0.96 -15.06 8.33
N GLY A 343 1.46 -15.10 7.08
CA GLY A 343 1.82 -16.33 6.38
C GLY A 343 0.65 -17.31 6.29
N ASN A 344 0.89 -18.54 6.75
CA ASN A 344 -0.11 -19.60 6.79
C ASN A 344 -1.14 -19.48 7.93
N ARG A 345 -1.09 -18.46 8.78
CA ARG A 345 -2.17 -18.17 9.75
C ARG A 345 -2.50 -19.36 10.67
N LEU A 346 -1.50 -19.93 11.34
CA LEU A 346 -1.67 -21.11 12.19
C LEU A 346 -2.62 -20.87 13.36
N ASN A 347 -2.41 -19.80 14.12
CA ASN A 347 -3.35 -19.37 15.17
C ASN A 347 -3.44 -17.85 15.39
N VAL A 348 -2.59 -17.06 14.72
CA VAL A 348 -2.75 -15.60 14.59
C VAL A 348 -3.24 -15.30 13.18
N ASP A 349 -4.49 -14.86 13.07
CA ASP A 349 -5.16 -14.53 11.81
C ASP A 349 -5.65 -13.06 11.84
N PHE A 350 -6.26 -12.59 10.75
CA PHE A 350 -6.83 -11.25 10.61
C PHE A 350 -7.81 -10.87 11.73
N PRO A 351 -8.72 -11.74 12.23
CA PRO A 351 -9.63 -11.36 13.32
C PRO A 351 -8.87 -10.97 14.61
N GLU A 352 -7.86 -11.74 15.00
CA GLU A 352 -7.02 -11.46 16.17
C GLU A 352 -6.21 -10.17 15.94
N MET A 353 -5.63 -10.02 14.76
CA MET A 353 -4.87 -8.83 14.38
C MET A 353 -5.72 -7.56 14.37
N VAL A 354 -6.93 -7.62 13.82
CA VAL A 354 -7.87 -6.47 13.81
C VAL A 354 -8.27 -6.10 15.24
N ARG A 355 -8.58 -7.08 16.10
CA ARG A 355 -8.90 -6.82 17.52
C ARG A 355 -7.73 -6.20 18.28
N LEU A 356 -6.51 -6.73 18.07
CA LEU A 356 -5.30 -6.19 18.66
C LEU A 356 -5.05 -4.74 18.20
N LEU A 357 -5.02 -4.52 16.89
CA LEU A 357 -4.66 -3.22 16.31
C LEU A 357 -5.73 -2.15 16.54
N ALA A 358 -7.00 -2.53 16.74
CA ALA A 358 -8.03 -1.59 17.12
C ALA A 358 -7.78 -0.97 18.51
N GLN A 359 -7.16 -1.71 19.42
CA GLN A 359 -6.79 -1.22 20.76
C GLN A 359 -5.41 -0.57 20.81
N ASP A 360 -4.53 -0.85 19.84
CA ASP A 360 -3.18 -0.31 19.79
C ASP A 360 -3.15 1.21 19.49
N PRO A 361 -2.72 2.07 20.43
CA PRO A 361 -2.71 3.52 20.21
C PRO A 361 -1.77 3.97 19.06
N GLU A 362 -0.80 3.14 18.68
CA GLU A 362 0.15 3.45 17.61
C GLU A 362 -0.43 3.19 16.22
N ALA A 363 -1.37 2.25 16.10
CA ALA A 363 -2.08 1.97 14.87
C ALA A 363 -3.29 2.89 14.73
N ARG A 364 -3.20 3.92 13.89
CA ARG A 364 -4.32 4.81 13.51
C ARG A 364 -5.12 4.27 12.33
N VAL A 365 -4.48 3.52 11.44
CA VAL A 365 -5.11 2.88 10.27
C VAL A 365 -4.68 1.41 10.19
N ILE A 366 -5.61 0.53 9.87
CA ILE A 366 -5.35 -0.91 9.68
C ILE A 366 -5.49 -1.21 8.19
N ALA A 367 -4.45 -1.74 7.56
CA ALA A 367 -4.42 -2.10 6.15
C ALA A 367 -4.22 -3.62 6.00
N LEU A 368 -5.14 -4.29 5.31
CA LEU A 368 -5.16 -5.74 5.17
C LEU A 368 -4.90 -6.16 3.72
N TYR A 369 -4.00 -7.12 3.51
CA TYR A 369 -3.86 -7.81 2.22
C TYR A 369 -4.30 -9.26 2.36
N ILE A 370 -5.42 -9.60 1.70
CA ILE A 370 -6.15 -10.85 1.89
C ILE A 370 -6.10 -11.66 0.58
N GLU A 371 -5.56 -12.87 0.62
CA GLU A 371 -5.63 -13.81 -0.52
C GLU A 371 -6.85 -14.72 -0.39
N GLY A 372 -7.06 -15.30 0.79
CA GLY A 372 -8.18 -16.18 1.09
C GLY A 372 -8.24 -16.50 2.58
N MET A 373 -9.40 -16.94 3.06
CA MET A 373 -9.60 -17.31 4.46
C MET A 373 -10.54 -18.49 4.55
N GLU A 374 -10.27 -19.38 5.49
CA GLU A 374 -11.11 -20.52 5.86
C GLU A 374 -12.35 -20.04 6.62
N ARG A 375 -12.18 -19.02 7.48
CA ARG A 375 -13.22 -18.50 8.39
C ARG A 375 -13.44 -16.98 8.18
N PRO A 376 -13.83 -16.53 6.97
CA PRO A 376 -13.95 -15.10 6.64
C PRO A 376 -15.03 -14.37 7.47
N ARG A 377 -16.01 -15.10 8.00
CA ARG A 377 -17.06 -14.56 8.88
C ARG A 377 -16.46 -13.94 10.16
N GLU A 378 -15.41 -14.54 10.70
CA GLU A 378 -14.77 -14.05 11.94
C GLU A 378 -14.11 -12.68 11.74
N LEU A 379 -13.54 -12.44 10.55
CA LEU A 379 -13.00 -11.13 10.18
C LEU A 379 -14.11 -10.10 10.08
N VAL A 380 -15.22 -10.46 9.43
CA VAL A 380 -16.39 -9.59 9.31
C VAL A 380 -16.93 -9.23 10.69
N GLU A 381 -17.08 -10.19 11.59
CA GLU A 381 -17.55 -9.97 12.96
C GLU A 381 -16.60 -9.09 13.77
N ALA A 382 -15.28 -9.37 13.71
CA ALA A 382 -14.26 -8.56 14.38
C ALA A 382 -14.28 -7.11 13.87
N ALA A 383 -14.34 -6.91 12.55
CA ALA A 383 -14.45 -5.58 12.00
C ALA A 383 -15.78 -4.92 12.37
N GLN A 384 -16.90 -5.66 12.39
CA GLN A 384 -18.21 -5.14 12.77
C GLN A 384 -18.28 -4.64 14.21
N GLU A 385 -17.65 -5.35 15.14
CA GLU A 385 -17.46 -4.98 16.55
C GLU A 385 -16.69 -3.65 16.69
N LEU A 386 -15.77 -3.40 15.77
CA LEU A 386 -14.81 -2.30 15.81
C LEU A 386 -15.11 -1.19 14.78
N ARG A 387 -16.27 -1.27 14.11
CA ARG A 387 -16.70 -0.32 13.07
C ARG A 387 -16.72 1.11 13.60
N GLY A 388 -16.24 2.03 12.77
CA GLY A 388 -16.20 3.46 13.11
C GLY A 388 -15.14 3.82 14.16
N GLN A 389 -14.42 2.86 14.74
CA GLN A 389 -13.37 3.16 15.70
C GLN A 389 -12.09 3.66 15.03
N LYS A 390 -11.58 2.87 14.08
CA LYS A 390 -10.42 3.17 13.23
C LYS A 390 -10.72 2.70 11.80
N PRO A 391 -10.19 3.38 10.77
CA PRO A 391 -10.32 2.92 9.40
C PRO A 391 -9.63 1.57 9.22
N ILE A 392 -10.35 0.64 8.58
CA ILE A 392 -9.84 -0.66 8.15
C ILE A 392 -9.93 -0.67 6.62
N LEU A 393 -8.79 -0.87 5.97
CA LEU A 393 -8.65 -1.03 4.52
C LEU A 393 -8.39 -2.49 4.19
N ALA A 394 -8.90 -2.97 3.06
CA ALA A 394 -8.59 -4.31 2.56
C ALA A 394 -8.32 -4.30 1.07
N TYR A 395 -7.19 -4.89 0.69
CA TYR A 395 -6.91 -5.33 -0.67
C TYR A 395 -7.14 -6.84 -0.78
N LYS A 396 -8.24 -7.23 -1.43
CA LYS A 396 -8.55 -8.64 -1.72
C LYS A 396 -7.93 -9.08 -3.05
N ALA A 397 -6.93 -9.94 -2.99
CA ALA A 397 -6.29 -10.56 -4.15
C ALA A 397 -7.13 -11.74 -4.69
N GLY A 398 -6.75 -12.30 -5.86
CA GLY A 398 -7.42 -13.48 -6.43
C GLY A 398 -8.87 -13.22 -6.90
N ARG A 399 -9.11 -12.09 -7.57
CA ARG A 399 -10.46 -11.62 -7.97
C ARG A 399 -11.05 -12.33 -9.19
N SER A 400 -10.21 -12.99 -10.00
CA SER A 400 -10.60 -13.71 -11.21
C SER A 400 -10.61 -15.22 -10.98
N GLU A 401 -11.36 -15.98 -11.78
CA GLU A 401 -11.42 -17.46 -11.67
C GLU A 401 -10.03 -18.12 -11.75
N LYS A 402 -9.12 -17.59 -12.58
CA LYS A 402 -7.73 -18.06 -12.67
C LYS A 402 -6.84 -17.61 -11.50
N GLY A 403 -7.11 -16.44 -10.92
CA GLY A 403 -6.43 -15.97 -9.72
C GLY A 403 -6.86 -16.74 -8.47
N ASP A 404 -8.13 -17.17 -8.41
CA ASP A 404 -8.66 -18.03 -7.36
C ASP A 404 -7.93 -19.39 -7.35
N SER A 405 -7.83 -20.07 -8.50
CA SER A 405 -7.13 -21.36 -8.55
C SER A 405 -5.65 -21.26 -8.13
N ALA A 406 -4.92 -20.23 -8.59
CA ALA A 406 -3.52 -20.02 -8.20
C ALA A 406 -3.34 -19.74 -6.70
N SER A 407 -4.26 -19.01 -6.07
CA SER A 407 -4.21 -18.72 -4.63
C SER A 407 -4.40 -19.97 -3.75
N ARG A 408 -5.17 -20.97 -4.22
CA ARG A 408 -5.33 -22.27 -3.55
C ARG A 408 -4.01 -23.03 -3.47
N PHE A 409 -3.24 -23.04 -4.55
CA PHE A 409 -1.91 -23.67 -4.57
C PHE A 409 -0.86 -22.86 -3.80
N HIS A 410 -1.06 -21.54 -3.64
CA HIS A 410 -0.07 -20.67 -2.99
C HIS A 410 -0.22 -20.61 -1.45
N THR A 411 -1.44 -20.75 -0.90
CA THR A 411 -1.67 -20.61 0.56
C THR A 411 -2.55 -21.69 1.19
N GLY A 412 -3.07 -22.63 0.40
CA GLY A 412 -3.99 -23.67 0.87
C GLY A 412 -5.41 -23.18 1.20
N ALA A 413 -5.69 -21.87 1.10
CA ALA A 413 -7.01 -21.31 1.40
C ALA A 413 -7.87 -21.14 0.13
N LEU A 414 -9.18 -21.40 0.24
CA LEU A 414 -10.11 -21.23 -0.88
C LEU A 414 -10.39 -19.74 -1.12
N ALA A 415 -10.08 -19.20 -2.30
CA ALA A 415 -10.47 -17.84 -2.66
C ALA A 415 -11.95 -17.85 -3.10
N GLY A 416 -12.85 -17.69 -2.12
CA GLY A 416 -14.30 -17.62 -2.37
C GLY A 416 -14.73 -16.50 -3.34
N ASP A 417 -15.99 -16.53 -3.80
CA ASP A 417 -16.55 -15.58 -4.78
C ASP A 417 -16.29 -14.12 -4.37
N TYR A 418 -15.60 -13.39 -5.25
CA TYR A 418 -15.19 -12.02 -5.01
C TYR A 418 -16.38 -11.06 -4.74
N ARG A 419 -17.55 -11.31 -5.31
CA ARG A 419 -18.76 -10.51 -5.06
C ARG A 419 -19.25 -10.66 -3.62
N ILE A 420 -19.12 -11.86 -3.06
CA ILE A 420 -19.46 -12.13 -1.65
C ILE A 420 -18.47 -11.39 -0.75
N TRP A 421 -17.17 -11.47 -1.04
CA TRP A 421 -16.14 -10.72 -0.32
C TRP A 421 -16.43 -9.22 -0.32
N ARG A 422 -16.69 -8.63 -1.49
CA ARG A 422 -17.01 -7.20 -1.61
C ARG A 422 -18.24 -6.80 -0.79
N GLY A 423 -19.30 -7.62 -0.81
CA GLY A 423 -20.49 -7.39 0.00
C GLY A 423 -20.19 -7.45 1.50
N ALA A 424 -19.44 -8.48 1.93
CA ALA A 424 -19.08 -8.71 3.32
C ALA A 424 -18.19 -7.60 3.90
N LEU A 425 -17.13 -7.20 3.18
CA LEU A 425 -16.24 -6.09 3.57
C LEU A 425 -17.04 -4.79 3.75
N ARG A 426 -17.94 -4.49 2.80
CA ARG A 426 -18.79 -3.30 2.86
C ARG A 426 -19.75 -3.32 4.06
N GLN A 427 -20.35 -4.47 4.38
CA GLN A 427 -21.20 -4.63 5.57
C GLN A 427 -20.40 -4.49 6.87
N ALA A 428 -19.13 -4.92 6.84
CA ALA A 428 -18.18 -4.79 7.94
C ALA A 428 -17.60 -3.37 8.10
N GLY A 429 -17.92 -2.43 7.20
CA GLY A 429 -17.35 -1.09 7.23
C GLY A 429 -15.86 -1.05 6.87
N ILE A 430 -15.35 -2.12 6.24
CA ILE A 430 -13.98 -2.18 5.70
C ILE A 430 -14.00 -1.52 4.33
N LEU A 431 -13.06 -0.61 4.10
CA LEU A 431 -12.86 0.09 2.84
C LEU A 431 -12.03 -0.80 1.89
N GLU A 432 -12.63 -1.19 0.78
CA GLU A 432 -11.95 -2.00 -0.23
C GLU A 432 -11.12 -1.13 -1.17
N VAL A 433 -9.87 -1.54 -1.40
CA VAL A 433 -8.94 -0.96 -2.39
C VAL A 433 -8.50 -2.03 -3.39
N GLN A 434 -7.97 -1.61 -4.54
CA GLN A 434 -7.78 -2.49 -5.70
C GLN A 434 -6.32 -2.74 -6.10
N SER A 435 -5.37 -2.01 -5.52
CA SER A 435 -3.94 -2.17 -5.79
C SER A 435 -3.11 -1.90 -4.54
N ALA A 436 -1.81 -2.25 -4.59
CA ALA A 436 -0.85 -1.91 -3.55
C ALA A 436 -0.71 -0.39 -3.38
N GLU A 437 -0.72 0.36 -4.49
CA GLU A 437 -0.69 1.83 -4.49
C GLU A 437 -1.93 2.41 -3.80
N GLU A 438 -3.13 1.96 -4.17
CA GLU A 438 -4.37 2.44 -3.54
C GLU A 438 -4.39 2.13 -2.04
N LEU A 439 -3.85 0.98 -1.62
CA LEU A 439 -3.78 0.61 -0.20
C LEU A 439 -2.90 1.58 0.59
N LEU A 440 -1.70 1.91 0.08
CA LEU A 440 -0.79 2.82 0.74
C LEU A 440 -1.29 4.28 0.68
N ASP A 441 -1.84 4.72 -0.45
CA ASP A 441 -2.39 6.07 -0.62
C ASP A 441 -3.55 6.33 0.34
N ALA A 442 -4.52 5.42 0.36
CA ALA A 442 -5.66 5.53 1.24
C ALA A 442 -5.21 5.51 2.71
N ALA A 443 -4.28 4.61 3.07
CA ALA A 443 -3.77 4.53 4.42
C ALA A 443 -3.03 5.81 4.84
N LYS A 444 -2.19 6.36 3.97
CA LYS A 444 -1.47 7.63 4.14
C LYS A 444 -2.44 8.80 4.35
N ALA A 445 -3.45 8.91 3.51
CA ALA A 445 -4.46 9.97 3.62
C ALA A 445 -5.29 9.85 4.89
N LEU A 446 -5.80 8.66 5.21
CA LEU A 446 -6.64 8.40 6.38
C LEU A 446 -5.89 8.58 7.71
N GLU A 447 -4.57 8.38 7.69
CA GLU A 447 -3.71 8.56 8.86
C GLU A 447 -3.44 10.04 9.13
N ALA A 448 -3.05 10.80 8.10
CA ALA A 448 -2.48 12.14 8.27
C ALA A 448 -3.48 13.30 8.08
N LEU A 449 -4.63 13.07 7.44
CA LEU A 449 -5.58 14.13 7.10
C LEU A 449 -6.76 14.20 8.07
N PRO A 450 -7.31 15.41 8.32
CA PRO A 450 -8.58 15.53 9.02
C PRO A 450 -9.73 14.87 8.21
N PRO A 451 -10.85 14.51 8.87
CA PRO A 451 -12.00 13.95 8.17
C PRO A 451 -12.51 14.87 7.07
N LEU A 452 -12.91 14.29 5.93
CA LEU A 452 -13.62 15.01 4.89
C LEU A 452 -15.10 15.11 5.26
N GLU A 453 -15.55 16.27 5.75
CA GLU A 453 -16.89 16.46 6.34
C GLU A 453 -18.03 16.52 5.32
N GLY A 454 -17.71 16.67 4.04
CA GLY A 454 -18.67 16.69 2.95
C GLY A 454 -18.03 16.40 1.59
N PRO A 455 -18.83 16.23 0.53
CA PRO A 455 -18.32 15.77 -0.76
C PRO A 455 -17.83 16.91 -1.69
N ARG A 456 -17.75 18.17 -1.23
CA ARG A 456 -17.43 19.33 -2.10
C ARG A 456 -15.93 19.57 -2.16
N ILE A 457 -15.32 19.31 -3.29
CA ILE A 457 -13.87 19.38 -3.48
C ILE A 457 -13.49 20.58 -4.33
N ALA A 458 -12.53 21.37 -3.86
CA ALA A 458 -11.87 22.37 -4.67
C ALA A 458 -10.67 21.74 -5.40
N VAL A 459 -10.59 21.93 -6.70
CA VAL A 459 -9.43 21.52 -7.51
C VAL A 459 -8.66 22.76 -7.88
N LEU A 460 -7.45 22.89 -7.35
CA LEU A 460 -6.54 24.00 -7.60
C LEU A 460 -5.35 23.44 -8.36
N SER A 461 -5.17 23.84 -9.62
CA SER A 461 -4.12 23.29 -10.46
C SER A 461 -3.27 24.38 -11.08
N SER A 462 -1.94 24.25 -11.00
CA SER A 462 -1.00 25.09 -11.75
C SER A 462 -1.04 24.81 -13.26
N GLN A 463 -1.68 23.73 -13.70
CA GLN A 463 -1.80 23.35 -15.11
C GLN A 463 -3.22 22.88 -15.42
N ALA A 464 -3.82 23.34 -16.51
CA ALA A 464 -5.19 22.95 -16.88
C ALA A 464 -5.41 21.43 -16.97
N GLY A 465 -4.51 20.70 -17.65
CA GLY A 465 -4.64 19.24 -17.87
C GLY A 465 -4.81 18.41 -16.58
N PRO A 466 -3.87 18.48 -15.62
CA PRO A 466 -4.02 17.84 -14.30
C PRO A 466 -5.30 18.24 -13.55
N GLY A 467 -5.75 19.49 -13.69
CA GLY A 467 -7.00 19.96 -13.09
C GLY A 467 -8.23 19.27 -13.67
N LEU A 468 -8.28 19.08 -15.00
CA LEU A 468 -9.35 18.34 -15.66
C LEU A 468 -9.36 16.86 -15.29
N ILE A 469 -8.18 16.21 -15.27
CA ILE A 469 -8.02 14.81 -14.85
C ILE A 469 -8.56 14.61 -13.42
N ALA A 470 -8.18 15.50 -12.50
CA ALA A 470 -8.68 15.45 -11.13
C ALA A 470 -10.19 15.70 -11.04
N ALA A 471 -10.73 16.63 -11.82
CA ALA A 471 -12.16 16.90 -11.84
C ALA A 471 -12.99 15.68 -12.25
N ASP A 472 -12.60 15.03 -13.37
CA ASP A 472 -13.25 13.81 -13.84
C ASP A 472 -13.19 12.72 -12.77
N LYS A 473 -12.03 12.58 -12.10
CA LYS A 473 -11.84 11.58 -11.06
C LYS A 473 -12.63 11.90 -9.78
N VAL A 474 -12.73 13.17 -9.37
CA VAL A 474 -13.56 13.62 -8.23
C VAL A 474 -15.00 13.17 -8.42
N GLU A 475 -15.58 13.40 -9.61
CA GLU A 475 -16.96 12.95 -9.90
C GLU A 475 -17.08 11.42 -9.94
N ALA A 476 -16.10 10.72 -10.53
CA ALA A 476 -16.09 9.26 -10.58
C ALA A 476 -16.05 8.59 -9.19
N GLU A 477 -15.45 9.25 -8.19
CA GLU A 477 -15.42 8.78 -6.80
C GLU A 477 -16.69 9.17 -6.00
N GLY A 478 -17.70 9.75 -6.65
CA GLY A 478 -18.95 10.18 -6.02
C GLY A 478 -18.81 11.44 -5.16
N LEU A 479 -17.76 12.23 -5.39
CA LEU A 479 -17.59 13.58 -4.87
C LEU A 479 -18.15 14.58 -5.90
N ARG A 480 -18.06 15.88 -5.60
CA ARG A 480 -18.48 16.95 -6.53
C ARG A 480 -17.56 18.14 -6.42
N LEU A 481 -17.39 18.87 -7.52
CA LEU A 481 -16.68 20.15 -7.50
C LEU A 481 -17.43 21.16 -6.62
N ALA A 482 -16.70 21.79 -5.69
CA ALA A 482 -17.20 22.88 -4.88
C ALA A 482 -17.60 24.08 -5.75
N ARG A 483 -18.73 24.72 -5.41
CA ARG A 483 -19.12 26.02 -5.96
C ARG A 483 -18.73 27.08 -4.94
N PHE A 484 -17.70 27.86 -5.25
CA PHE A 484 -17.15 28.83 -4.32
C PHE A 484 -18.18 29.90 -3.93
N SER A 485 -18.10 30.35 -2.68
CA SER A 485 -18.83 31.52 -2.22
C SER A 485 -18.42 32.78 -3.02
N ALA A 486 -19.29 33.79 -3.04
CA ALA A 486 -18.99 35.03 -3.75
C ALA A 486 -17.75 35.74 -3.21
N SER A 487 -17.46 35.63 -1.91
CA SER A 487 -16.23 36.16 -1.29
C SER A 487 -14.98 35.43 -1.79
N THR A 488 -15.00 34.09 -1.81
CA THR A 488 -13.88 33.29 -2.30
C THR A 488 -13.65 33.52 -3.79
N GLN A 489 -14.70 33.55 -4.60
CA GLN A 489 -14.58 33.84 -6.03
C GLN A 489 -13.97 35.22 -6.30
N ARG A 490 -14.38 36.27 -5.56
CA ARG A 490 -13.77 37.61 -5.67
C ARG A 490 -12.27 37.58 -5.34
N ARG A 491 -11.88 36.90 -4.27
CA ARG A 491 -10.46 36.78 -3.88
C ARG A 491 -9.65 36.03 -4.94
N ILE A 492 -10.22 35.02 -5.59
CA ILE A 492 -9.58 34.34 -6.74
C ILE A 492 -9.46 35.30 -7.94
N ASP A 493 -10.51 36.07 -8.23
CA ASP A 493 -10.53 37.01 -9.35
C ASP A 493 -9.51 38.16 -9.19
N GLU A 494 -9.21 38.56 -7.95
CA GLU A 494 -8.18 39.54 -7.61
C GLU A 494 -6.76 38.97 -7.75
N LEU A 495 -6.58 37.69 -7.40
CA LEU A 495 -5.27 37.02 -7.40
C LEU A 495 -4.88 36.43 -8.77
N LEU A 496 -5.87 36.15 -9.62
CA LEU A 496 -5.67 35.60 -10.97
C LEU A 496 -6.17 36.56 -12.05
N PRO A 497 -5.34 36.88 -13.06
CA PRO A 497 -5.80 37.61 -14.22
C PRO A 497 -6.87 36.80 -14.97
N PRO A 498 -7.80 37.45 -15.70
CA PRO A 498 -8.88 36.79 -16.43
C PRO A 498 -8.40 36.13 -17.74
N LEU A 499 -7.34 35.32 -17.64
CA LEU A 499 -6.69 34.62 -18.75
C LEU A 499 -6.91 33.11 -18.72
N ALA A 500 -7.45 32.58 -17.62
CA ALA A 500 -7.67 31.16 -17.41
C ALA A 500 -8.96 30.89 -16.62
N MET A 501 -9.27 29.62 -16.39
CA MET A 501 -10.43 29.20 -15.60
C MET A 501 -10.25 29.61 -14.13
N ARG A 502 -11.04 30.59 -13.67
CA ARG A 502 -11.01 31.09 -12.28
C ARG A 502 -12.12 30.52 -11.40
N THR A 503 -13.02 29.74 -11.99
CA THR A 503 -14.00 28.90 -11.27
C THR A 503 -13.39 27.53 -11.00
N ASN A 504 -14.06 26.65 -10.24
CA ASN A 504 -13.54 25.30 -9.96
C ASN A 504 -13.68 24.37 -11.19
N PRO A 505 -12.63 23.70 -11.68
CA PRO A 505 -11.22 23.74 -11.24
C PRO A 505 -10.49 25.06 -11.51
N VAL A 506 -9.77 25.58 -10.53
CA VAL A 506 -9.01 26.83 -10.69
C VAL A 506 -7.69 26.55 -11.40
N ASP A 507 -7.48 27.18 -12.55
CA ASP A 507 -6.21 27.17 -13.28
C ASP A 507 -5.33 28.34 -12.84
N MET A 508 -4.33 28.01 -12.02
CA MET A 508 -3.35 28.93 -11.43
C MET A 508 -2.13 29.14 -12.33
N GLY A 509 -2.11 28.58 -13.56
CA GLY A 509 -1.03 28.76 -14.54
C GLY A 509 -0.59 30.23 -14.73
N PRO A 510 -1.53 31.20 -14.85
CA PRO A 510 -1.18 32.62 -14.97
C PRO A 510 -0.41 33.21 -13.77
N ALA A 511 -0.37 32.52 -12.63
CA ALA A 511 0.29 32.94 -11.39
C ALA A 511 1.55 32.12 -11.04
N TRP A 512 2.11 31.32 -11.96
CA TRP A 512 3.30 30.48 -11.69
C TRP A 512 4.46 31.19 -11.00
N TYR A 513 4.75 32.41 -11.43
CA TYR A 513 5.85 33.23 -10.90
C TYR A 513 5.49 33.96 -9.60
N ASN A 514 4.26 33.81 -9.10
CA ASN A 514 3.75 34.45 -7.90
C ASN A 514 3.20 33.42 -6.89
N PRO A 515 4.08 32.74 -6.14
CA PRO A 515 3.68 31.79 -5.09
C PRO A 515 2.73 32.38 -4.05
N ARG A 516 2.84 33.68 -3.75
CA ARG A 516 1.93 34.36 -2.81
C ARG A 516 0.49 34.37 -3.32
N ALA A 517 0.29 34.59 -4.61
CA ALA A 517 -1.04 34.50 -5.21
C ALA A 517 -1.59 33.07 -5.15
N ILE A 518 -0.78 32.06 -5.49
CA ILE A 518 -1.14 30.63 -5.41
C ILE A 518 -1.56 30.25 -3.97
N LEU A 519 -0.76 30.64 -2.97
CA LEU A 519 -1.06 30.36 -1.57
C LEU A 519 -2.25 31.17 -1.05
N GLY A 520 -2.45 32.40 -1.54
CA GLY A 520 -3.63 33.21 -1.23
C GLY A 520 -4.94 32.60 -1.77
N ILE A 521 -4.88 31.94 -2.93
CA ILE A 521 -6.02 31.18 -3.48
C ILE A 521 -6.31 29.95 -2.62
N LEU A 522 -5.26 29.19 -2.25
CA LEU A 522 -5.39 28.05 -1.35
C LEU A 522 -6.03 28.47 -0.02
N GLU A 523 -5.59 29.58 0.57
CA GLU A 523 -6.16 30.12 1.80
C GLU A 523 -7.64 30.51 1.65
N ALA A 524 -7.99 31.26 0.59
CA ALA A 524 -9.38 31.66 0.32
C ALA A 524 -10.34 30.48 0.18
N VAL A 525 -9.85 29.36 -0.35
CA VAL A 525 -10.61 28.11 -0.53
C VAL A 525 -10.69 27.29 0.76
N LEU A 526 -9.61 27.28 1.56
CA LEU A 526 -9.61 26.67 2.89
C LEU A 526 -10.60 27.36 3.83
N GLU A 527 -10.77 28.68 3.71
CA GLU A 527 -11.75 29.48 4.47
C GLU A 527 -13.20 29.31 3.96
N ASP A 528 -13.40 28.84 2.73
CA ASP A 528 -14.72 28.79 2.08
C ASP A 528 -15.62 27.68 2.66
N GLU A 529 -16.68 28.03 3.39
CA GLU A 529 -17.66 27.05 3.91
C GLU A 529 -18.35 26.22 2.81
N ALA A 530 -18.28 26.64 1.54
CA ALA A 530 -18.76 25.87 0.40
C ALA A 530 -17.80 24.75 -0.07
N THR A 531 -16.63 24.62 0.56
CA THR A 531 -15.58 23.65 0.23
C THR A 531 -15.28 22.75 1.44
N ASP A 532 -15.20 21.44 1.23
CA ASP A 532 -14.95 20.44 2.28
C ASP A 532 -13.52 19.86 2.21
N GLY A 533 -12.88 19.85 1.03
CA GLY A 533 -11.51 19.36 0.83
C GLY A 533 -10.87 19.96 -0.42
N VAL A 534 -9.54 19.88 -0.52
CA VAL A 534 -8.77 20.52 -1.61
C VAL A 534 -7.81 19.54 -2.28
N LEU A 535 -7.81 19.50 -3.61
CA LEU A 535 -6.75 18.93 -4.42
C LEU A 535 -5.84 20.06 -4.91
N PHE A 536 -4.56 20.02 -4.53
CA PHE A 536 -3.59 21.08 -4.82
C PHE A 536 -2.48 20.58 -5.75
N LEU A 537 -2.71 20.74 -7.05
CA LEU A 537 -1.99 20.05 -8.11
C LEU A 537 -0.96 20.99 -8.75
N ASN A 538 0.31 20.65 -8.64
CA ASN A 538 1.40 21.49 -9.10
C ASN A 538 2.44 20.65 -9.83
N MET A 539 2.59 20.90 -11.13
CA MET A 539 3.68 20.32 -11.91
C MET A 539 4.79 21.36 -12.06
N PHE A 540 6.03 20.88 -12.05
CA PHE A 540 7.19 21.74 -12.18
C PHE A 540 7.22 22.43 -13.55
N ALA A 541 7.47 23.73 -13.52
CA ALA A 541 7.88 24.54 -14.65
C ALA A 541 8.98 25.50 -14.17
N SER A 542 9.93 25.88 -15.02
CA SER A 542 11.03 26.77 -14.59
C SER A 542 10.53 28.09 -13.96
N ALA A 543 9.34 28.56 -14.36
CA ALA A 543 8.71 29.77 -13.83
C ALA A 543 8.17 29.63 -12.39
N ASN A 544 7.88 28.42 -11.90
CA ASN A 544 7.32 28.17 -10.56
C ASN A 544 8.33 27.56 -9.58
N LEU A 545 9.64 27.67 -9.86
CA LEU A 545 10.72 27.06 -9.08
C LEU A 545 10.58 27.23 -7.56
N LYS A 546 10.16 28.42 -7.09
CA LYS A 546 10.06 28.74 -5.66
C LYS A 546 8.84 28.12 -4.95
N LEU A 547 7.88 27.55 -5.67
CA LEU A 547 6.59 27.16 -5.11
C LEU A 547 6.72 26.13 -3.98
N ALA A 548 7.52 25.07 -4.14
CA ALA A 548 7.67 24.04 -3.11
C ALA A 548 8.24 24.59 -1.79
N THR A 549 9.25 25.46 -1.87
CA THR A 549 9.80 26.19 -0.74
C THR A 549 8.75 27.05 -0.04
N GLU A 550 7.97 27.81 -0.80
CA GLU A 550 6.92 28.68 -0.24
C GLU A 550 5.78 27.86 0.39
N VAL A 551 5.39 26.72 -0.22
CA VAL A 551 4.41 25.78 0.35
C VAL A 551 4.92 25.18 1.65
N ARG A 552 6.18 24.73 1.68
CA ARG A 552 6.83 24.24 2.91
C ARG A 552 6.79 25.29 4.01
N ASP A 553 7.14 26.53 3.70
CA ASP A 553 7.22 27.62 4.70
C ASP A 553 5.83 28.05 5.17
N TYR A 554 4.86 28.15 4.26
CA TYR A 554 3.44 28.36 4.56
C TYR A 554 2.89 27.29 5.52
N LEU A 555 3.17 26.02 5.25
CA LEU A 555 2.75 24.93 6.13
C LEU A 555 3.53 24.94 7.44
N LYS A 556 4.85 25.19 7.44
CA LYS A 556 5.67 25.30 8.67
C LYS A 556 5.15 26.37 9.64
N GLY A 557 4.59 27.47 9.14
CA GLY A 557 3.98 28.53 9.95
C GLY A 557 2.61 28.21 10.57
N ARG A 558 1.99 27.07 10.26
CA ARG A 558 0.65 26.68 10.74
C ARG A 558 0.69 25.51 11.73
N GLU A 559 -0.31 25.38 12.60
CA GLU A 559 -0.47 24.16 13.41
C GLU A 559 -1.02 23.01 12.57
N THR A 560 -2.17 23.23 11.92
CA THR A 560 -2.78 22.31 10.96
C THR A 560 -3.71 23.06 10.00
N LEU A 561 -3.95 22.50 8.82
CA LEU A 561 -5.02 22.94 7.93
C LEU A 561 -6.38 22.46 8.46
N SER A 562 -7.41 23.29 8.29
CA SER A 562 -8.78 23.04 8.76
C SER A 562 -9.52 21.99 7.93
N LYS A 563 -9.07 21.76 6.69
CA LYS A 563 -9.68 20.84 5.72
C LYS A 563 -8.59 19.94 5.14
N PRO A 564 -8.93 18.71 4.72
CA PRO A 564 -7.97 17.81 4.11
C PRO A 564 -7.46 18.40 2.79
N VAL A 565 -6.14 18.50 2.65
CA VAL A 565 -5.48 18.90 1.40
C VAL A 565 -4.60 17.77 0.89
N ILE A 566 -4.88 17.31 -0.32
CA ILE A 566 -4.02 16.37 -1.03
C ILE A 566 -3.31 17.12 -2.16
N GLY A 567 -2.01 17.30 -2.00
CA GLY A 567 -1.12 17.87 -2.99
C GLY A 567 -0.68 16.85 -4.03
N CYS A 568 -0.41 17.31 -5.24
CA CYS A 568 0.34 16.56 -6.24
C CYS A 568 1.51 17.42 -6.70
N PHE A 569 2.74 17.01 -6.37
CA PHE A 569 3.96 17.74 -6.71
C PHE A 569 4.83 16.86 -7.59
N SER A 570 4.83 17.13 -8.90
CA SER A 570 5.64 16.38 -9.87
C SER A 570 6.76 17.25 -10.41
N ALA A 571 8.00 16.83 -10.17
CA ALA A 571 9.20 17.53 -10.58
C ALA A 571 10.32 16.54 -10.93
N PRO A 572 11.30 16.93 -11.79
CA PRO A 572 12.52 16.16 -11.97
C PRO A 572 13.29 15.93 -10.65
N LEU A 573 14.06 14.85 -10.57
CA LEU A 573 14.87 14.53 -9.39
C LEU A 573 15.76 15.71 -8.98
N GLY A 574 15.82 15.99 -7.67
CA GLY A 574 16.58 17.11 -7.11
C GLY A 574 15.85 18.46 -7.10
N LEU A 575 14.66 18.56 -7.69
CA LEU A 575 13.79 19.73 -7.62
C LEU A 575 12.61 19.48 -6.69
N TRP A 576 12.24 20.51 -5.93
CA TRP A 576 11.11 20.47 -5.01
C TRP A 576 11.20 19.39 -3.92
N GLU A 577 12.38 18.83 -3.64
CA GLU A 577 12.59 17.84 -2.57
C GLU A 577 12.09 18.37 -1.21
N GLU A 578 12.14 19.68 -1.01
CA GLU A 578 11.75 20.32 0.24
C GLU A 578 10.25 20.18 0.59
N VAL A 579 9.39 19.90 -0.39
CA VAL A 579 7.95 19.68 -0.14
C VAL A 579 7.72 18.38 0.64
N GLN A 580 8.65 17.43 0.55
CA GLN A 580 8.59 16.16 1.30
C GLN A 580 8.77 16.38 2.81
N GLU A 581 9.28 17.54 3.25
CA GLU A 581 9.40 17.87 4.68
C GLU A 581 8.04 18.12 5.36
N VAL A 582 7.00 18.41 4.58
CA VAL A 582 5.65 18.74 5.05
C VAL A 582 4.60 17.71 4.63
N ASP A 583 4.98 16.68 3.88
CA ASP A 583 4.13 15.53 3.60
C ASP A 583 3.73 14.79 4.90
N GLN A 584 2.49 14.33 4.96
CA GLN A 584 1.86 13.67 6.13
C GLN A 584 1.86 14.52 7.41
N ARG A 585 1.82 15.84 7.26
CA ARG A 585 1.83 16.78 8.39
C ARG A 585 0.80 17.87 8.18
N LYS A 586 0.25 18.40 9.29
CA LYS A 586 -0.55 19.63 9.30
C LYS A 586 -1.77 19.58 8.37
N GLY A 587 -2.39 18.42 8.17
CA GLY A 587 -3.54 18.26 7.27
C GLY A 587 -3.18 18.31 5.77
N PHE A 588 -1.94 17.97 5.42
CA PHE A 588 -1.43 17.95 4.06
C PHE A 588 -0.73 16.61 3.74
N VAL A 589 -1.08 16.02 2.61
CA VAL A 589 -0.49 14.78 2.07
C VAL A 589 -0.15 14.99 0.61
N ILE A 590 0.96 14.40 0.14
CA ILE A 590 1.39 14.45 -1.25
C ILE A 590 1.21 13.09 -1.88
N LEU A 591 0.55 13.05 -3.03
CA LEU A 591 0.42 11.87 -3.89
C LEU A 591 0.97 12.18 -5.29
N PRO A 592 1.48 11.18 -6.02
CA PRO A 592 2.30 11.44 -7.21
C PRO A 592 1.50 11.80 -8.45
N THR A 593 0.19 11.51 -8.49
CA THR A 593 -0.67 11.85 -9.63
C THR A 593 -2.03 12.42 -9.20
N PRO A 594 -2.68 13.22 -10.06
CA PRO A 594 -4.02 13.74 -9.81
C PRO A 594 -5.07 12.65 -9.55
N GLU A 595 -4.99 11.51 -10.24
CA GLU A 595 -5.94 10.39 -10.10
C GLU A 595 -5.81 9.71 -8.75
N ARG A 596 -4.57 9.46 -8.31
CA ARG A 596 -4.26 8.93 -6.97
C ARG A 596 -4.75 9.90 -5.89
N ALA A 597 -4.51 11.21 -6.08
CA ALA A 597 -4.98 12.25 -5.17
C ALA A 597 -6.51 12.30 -5.04
N ALA A 598 -7.23 12.30 -6.15
CA ALA A 598 -8.69 12.30 -6.15
C ALA A 598 -9.28 10.99 -5.59
N ARG A 599 -8.66 9.83 -5.88
CA ARG A 599 -9.08 8.54 -5.29
C ARG A 599 -8.96 8.54 -3.77
N ALA A 600 -7.82 8.95 -3.23
CA ALA A 600 -7.61 9.02 -1.79
C ALA A 600 -8.58 9.99 -1.10
N MET A 601 -8.96 11.10 -1.76
CA MET A 601 -10.03 11.98 -1.29
C MET A 601 -11.39 11.25 -1.21
N GLY A 602 -11.68 10.38 -2.18
CA GLY A 602 -12.86 9.50 -2.17
C GLY A 602 -12.84 8.50 -1.00
N ASP A 603 -11.67 7.97 -0.67
CA ASP A 603 -11.51 7.06 0.47
C ASP A 603 -11.73 7.77 1.82
N LEU A 604 -11.28 9.02 1.97
CA LEU A 604 -11.62 9.87 3.14
C LEU A 604 -13.12 10.06 3.29
N TRP A 605 -13.84 10.30 2.18
CA TRP A 605 -15.29 10.44 2.19
C TRP A 605 -16.00 9.14 2.55
N CYS A 606 -15.54 8.02 1.99
CA CYS A 606 -16.07 6.70 2.31
C CYS A 606 -15.93 6.41 3.81
N TRP A 607 -14.76 6.69 4.39
CA TRP A 607 -14.52 6.53 5.82
C TRP A 607 -15.41 7.44 6.66
N HIS A 608 -15.53 8.72 6.30
CA HIS A 608 -16.41 9.66 7.00
C HIS A 608 -17.86 9.14 7.05
N ARG A 609 -18.37 8.58 5.95
CA ARG A 609 -19.71 7.97 5.90
C ARG A 609 -19.84 6.72 6.78
N VAL A 610 -18.81 5.87 6.84
CA VAL A 610 -18.79 4.72 7.76
C VAL A 610 -18.87 5.19 9.21
N LYS A 611 -18.03 6.16 9.60
CA LYS A 611 -17.99 6.72 10.95
C LYS A 611 -19.31 7.38 11.35
N ARG A 612 -19.99 8.07 10.43
CA ARG A 612 -21.31 8.68 10.69
C ARG A 612 -22.43 7.64 10.82
N ARG A 613 -22.36 6.55 10.07
CA ARG A 613 -23.38 5.50 10.11
C ARG A 613 -23.25 4.59 11.34
N TRP A 614 -22.03 4.42 11.86
CA TRP A 614 -21.73 3.65 13.07
C TRP A 614 -20.79 4.44 13.99
N PRO A 615 -21.33 5.37 14.81
CA PRO A 615 -20.52 6.10 15.79
C PRO A 615 -19.99 5.16 16.89
N LYS A 616 -18.86 5.52 17.51
CA LYS A 616 -18.26 4.74 18.61
C LYS A 616 -19.29 4.53 19.74
N GLY A 617 -19.60 3.27 20.07
CA GLY A 617 -20.44 2.90 21.23
C GLY A 617 -21.94 2.79 20.98
N GLY A 618 -22.38 2.66 19.73
CA GLY A 618 -23.79 2.44 19.35
C GLY A 618 -24.12 1.00 18.97
#